data_AF-A0AAP0HPE1-F1
#
_entry.id   AF-A0AAP0HPE1-F1
#
_cell.length_a   1.000
_cell.length_b   1.000
_cell.length_c   1.000
_cell.angle_alpha   90.00
_cell.angle_beta   90.00
_cell.angle_gamma   90.00
#
_symmetry.space_group_name_H-M   'P 1'
#
loop_
_entity.id
_entity.type
_entity.pdbx_description
1 polymer ?
#
loop_
_entity_poly.entity_id
_entity_poly.type
_entity_poly.pdbx_seq_one_letter_code
_entity_poly.pdbx_strand_id
1 'polypeptide(L)' 'MEVQLVKDFIRLKPVYFDGVRDFQKIEKWILSQEKLHRVLRIEDRLRAEISSYTLERDADVW' A
#
# COMPACT_ATOMS: atom_id res chain seq x y z
N MET A 1 14.49 -1.91 -13.79
CA MET A 1 13.49 -0.88 -13.41
C MET A 1 12.73 -1.31 -12.15
N GLU A 2 12.27 -2.56 -12.06
CA GLU A 2 11.58 -3.13 -10.89
C GLU A 2 12.36 -3.05 -9.57
N VAL A 3 13.68 -3.31 -9.59
CA VAL A 3 14.51 -3.32 -8.37
C VAL A 3 14.57 -1.95 -7.68
N GLN A 4 14.48 -0.83 -8.42
CA GLN A 4 14.51 0.51 -7.84
C GLN A 4 13.16 0.85 -7.19
N LEU A 5 12.06 0.49 -7.84
CA LEU A 5 10.71 0.70 -7.32
C LEU A 5 10.49 -0.04 -5.99
N VAL A 6 10.95 -1.29 -5.89
CA VAL A 6 10.87 -2.09 -4.65
C VAL A 6 11.70 -1.45 -3.53
N LYS A 7 12.92 -0.97 -3.83
CA LYS A 7 13.76 -0.27 -2.84
C LYS A 7 13.11 1.01 -2.34
N ASP A 8 12.50 1.78 -3.23
CA ASP A 8 11.83 3.03 -2.88
C ASP A 8 10.53 2.76 -2.11
N PHE A 9 9.79 1.71 -2.45
CA PHE A 9 8.64 1.23 -1.69
C PHE A 9 9.02 0.86 -0.24
N ILE A 10 10.07 0.05 -0.05
CA ILE A 10 10.54 -0.34 1.29
C ILE A 10 10.97 0.89 2.11
N ARG A 11 11.66 1.85 1.48
CA ARG A 11 12.11 3.09 2.14
C ARG A 11 10.96 3.94 2.65
N LEU A 12 9.79 3.88 2.02
CA LEU A 12 8.60 4.63 2.43
C LEU A 12 7.90 4.05 3.65
N LYS A 13 8.30 2.85 4.11
CA LYS A 13 7.71 2.15 5.27
C LYS A 13 6.17 2.14 5.19
N PRO A 14 5.60 1.41 4.21
CA PRO A 14 4.16 1.33 4.02
C PRO A 14 3.44 0.96 5.31
N VAL A 15 2.26 1.57 5.51
CA VAL A 15 1.32 1.13 6.53
C VAL A 15 0.62 -0.13 6.02
N TYR A 16 0.56 -1.16 6.85
CA TYR A 16 -0.12 -2.41 6.56
C TYR A 16 -1.55 -2.39 7.09
N PHE A 17 -2.45 -3.12 6.43
CA PHE A 17 -3.84 -3.27 6.82
C PHE A 17 -4.19 -4.75 7.04
N ASP A 18 -4.75 -5.04 8.20
CA ASP A 18 -5.02 -6.39 8.69
C ASP A 18 -6.48 -6.86 8.51
N GLY A 19 -7.35 -6.00 7.98
CA GLY A 19 -8.77 -6.30 7.77
C GLY A 19 -9.68 -5.91 8.93
N VAL A 20 -9.15 -5.27 9.98
CA VAL A 20 -9.98 -4.81 11.10
C VAL A 20 -11.00 -3.77 10.66
N ARG A 21 -12.23 -3.89 11.16
CA ARG A 21 -13.35 -2.97 10.90
C ARG A 21 -13.26 -1.69 11.73
N ASP A 22 -12.11 -1.05 11.72
CA ASP A 22 -11.83 0.22 12.37
C ASP A 22 -11.69 1.31 11.31
N PHE A 23 -12.65 2.23 11.27
CA PHE A 23 -12.69 3.29 10.27
C PHE A 23 -11.44 4.18 10.27
N GLN A 24 -10.87 4.47 11.45
CA GLN A 24 -9.68 5.32 11.54
C GLN A 24 -8.45 4.62 10.98
N LYS A 25 -8.32 3.31 11.20
CA LYS A 25 -7.24 2.51 10.62
C LYS A 25 -7.39 2.38 9.11
N ILE A 26 -8.61 2.17 8.63
CA ILE A 26 -8.92 2.10 7.19
C ILE A 26 -8.54 3.42 6.51
N GLU A 27 -9.00 4.56 7.04
CA GLU A 27 -8.71 5.87 6.49
C GLU A 27 -7.20 6.17 6.49
N LYS A 28 -6.50 5.84 7.59
CA LYS A 28 -5.05 6.00 7.69
C LYS A 28 -4.31 5.14 6.65
N TRP A 29 -4.76 3.92 6.41
CA TRP A 29 -4.17 3.05 5.40
C TRP A 29 -4.40 3.61 3.99
N ILE A 30 -5.62 4.04 3.65
CA ILE A 30 -5.95 4.65 2.35
C ILE A 30 -5.06 5.86 2.08
N LEU A 31 -4.97 6.81 3.03
CA LEU A 31 -4.13 8.00 2.89
C LEU A 31 -2.64 7.65 2.73
N SER A 32 -2.19 6.58 3.38
CA SER A 32 -0.84 6.05 3.20
C SER A 32 -0.63 5.55 1.77
N GLN A 33 -1.58 4.78 1.21
CA GLN A 33 -1.49 4.28 -0.16
C GLN A 33 -1.44 5.42 -1.19
N GLU A 34 -2.32 6.43 -1.05
CA GLU A 34 -2.33 7.59 -1.94
C GLU A 34 -1.00 8.35 -1.94
N LYS A 35 -0.39 8.52 -0.77
CA LYS A 35 0.95 9.12 -0.64
C LYS A 35 1.99 8.26 -1.33
N LEU A 36 1.93 6.95 -1.14
CA LEU A 36 2.86 5.98 -1.72
C LEU A 36 2.81 6.03 -3.25
N HIS A 37 1.60 6.00 -3.82
CA HIS A 37 1.38 6.09 -5.27
C HIS A 37 1.90 7.40 -5.86
N ARG A 38 1.70 8.53 -5.14
CA ARG A 38 2.18 9.84 -5.58
C ARG A 38 3.70 9.93 -5.59
N VAL A 39 4.37 9.42 -4.55
CA VAL A 39 5.84 9.48 -4.44
C VAL A 39 6.51 8.57 -5.45
N LEU A 40 5.99 7.35 -5.63
CA LEU A 40 6.55 6.39 -6.57
C LEU A 40 6.14 6.65 -8.03
N ARG A 41 5.26 7.64 -8.29
CA ARG A 41 4.76 8.01 -9.63
C ARG A 41 4.21 6.82 -10.40
N ILE A 42 3.42 6.01 -9.70
CA ILE A 42 2.94 4.73 -10.22
C ILE A 42 1.75 4.95 -11.15
N GLU A 43 1.77 4.29 -12.32
CA GLU A 43 0.62 4.22 -13.22
C GLU A 43 -0.59 3.57 -12.52
N ASP A 44 -1.79 4.03 -12.86
CA ASP A 44 -3.03 3.57 -12.21
C ASP A 44 -3.18 2.03 -12.22
N ARG A 45 -2.77 1.37 -13.31
CA ARG A 45 -2.84 -0.10 -13.42
C ARG A 45 -2.03 -0.85 -12.36
N LEU A 46 -0.93 -0.27 -11.88
CA LEU A 46 -0.02 -0.89 -10.92
C LEU A 46 -0.34 -0.49 -9.47
N ARG A 47 -1.26 0.46 -9.25
CA ARG A 47 -1.62 0.91 -7.89
C ARG A 47 -2.25 -0.20 -7.07
N ALA A 48 -3.19 -0.94 -7.65
CA ALA A 48 -3.85 -2.04 -6.97
C ALA A 48 -2.85 -3.15 -6.61
N GLU A 49 -1.97 -3.51 -7.54
CA GLU A 49 -0.93 -4.54 -7.33
C GLU A 49 0.06 -4.12 -6.24
N ILE A 50 0.47 -2.85 -6.18
CA ILE A 50 1.39 -2.39 -5.14
C ILE A 50 0.69 -2.28 -3.78
N SER A 51 -0.56 -1.85 -3.76
CA SER A 51 -1.35 -1.77 -2.52
C SER A 51 -1.59 -3.16 -1.91
N SER A 52 -1.73 -4.23 -2.71
CA SER A 52 -1.97 -5.57 -2.18
C SER A 52 -0.81 -6.09 -1.34
N TYR A 53 0.44 -5.71 -1.64
CA TYR A 53 1.61 -6.02 -0.80
C TYR A 53 1.57 -5.39 0.59
N THR A 54 0.60 -4.50 0.86
CA THR A 54 0.39 -3.89 2.18
C THR A 54 -0.82 -4.47 2.91
N LEU A 55 -1.45 -5.49 2.35
CA LEU A 55 -2.50 -6.26 3.02
C LEU A 55 -1.86 -7.39 3.82
N GLU A 56 -2.42 -7.69 4.97
CA GLU A 56 -2.00 -8.80 5.81
C GLU A 56 -3.23 -9.50 6.39
N ARG A 57 -3.06 -10.76 6.82
CA ARG A 57 -4.07 -11.53 7.54
C ARG A 57 -5.39 -11.59 6.77
N ASP A 58 -6.51 -11.24 7.41
CA ASP A 58 -7.85 -11.34 6.84
C ASP A 58 -8.02 -10.46 5.60
N ALA A 59 -7.27 -9.36 5.50
CA ALA A 59 -7.31 -8.49 4.34
C ALA A 59 -6.56 -9.04 3.12
N ASP A 60 -5.55 -9.89 3.32
CA ASP A 60 -4.82 -10.55 2.22
C ASP A 60 -5.62 -11.72 1.63
N VAL A 61 -6.42 -12.38 2.47
CA VAL A 61 -7.29 -13.49 2.06
C VAL A 61 -8.53 -13.01 1.32
N TRP A 62 -9.04 -11.83 1.67
CA TRP A 62 -10.25 -11.23 1.11
C TRP A 62 -10.04 -10.69 -0.31
#